data_AF-A0AB34CBK2-F1
#
_entry.id   AF-A0AB34CBK2-F1
#
_cell.length_a   1.000
_cell.length_b   1.000
_cell.length_c   1.000
_cell.angle_alpha   90.00
_cell.angle_beta   90.00
_cell.angle_gamma   90.00
#
_symmetry.space_group_name_H-M   'P 1'
#
loop_
_entity.id
_entity.type
_entity.pdbx_description
1 polymer ?
#
loop_
_entity_poly.entity_id
_entity_poly.type
_entity_poly.pdbx_seq_one_letter_code
_entity_poly.pdbx_strand_id
1 'polypeptide(L)' 'MTDAFSETQASVLIGTAEKMIEIWNRLTPEKQAALLARFGTQENALAALVTTQLLAPVKA' A
#
# COMPACT_ATOMS: atom_id res chain seq x y z
N MET A 1 -26.62 3.23 17.43
CA MET A 1 -26.43 1.98 16.69
C MET A 1 -24.94 1.70 16.71
N THR A 2 -24.52 0.63 17.36
CA THR A 2 -23.14 0.15 17.32
C THR A 2 -22.88 -0.27 15.88
N ASP A 3 -22.03 0.50 15.19
CA ASP A 3 -21.50 0.17 13.87
C ASP A 3 -20.63 -1.08 14.07
N ALA A 4 -21.25 -2.25 13.99
CA ALA A 4 -20.58 -3.50 14.21
C ALA A 4 -19.69 -3.73 12.99
N PHE A 5 -18.42 -3.35 13.13
CA PHE A 5 -17.36 -3.70 12.21
C PHE A 5 -17.42 -5.22 11.98
N SER A 6 -17.94 -5.60 10.82
CA SER A 6 -18.17 -7.00 10.48
C SER A 6 -16.84 -7.71 10.31
N GLU A 7 -16.78 -8.98 10.70
CA GLU A 7 -15.62 -9.84 10.47
C GLU A 7 -15.19 -9.83 8.98
N THR A 8 -16.15 -9.68 8.06
CA THR A 8 -15.87 -9.51 6.63
C THR A 8 -15.13 -8.20 6.33
N GLN A 9 -15.49 -7.09 6.98
CA GLN A 9 -14.77 -5.82 6.82
C GLN A 9 -13.36 -5.91 7.45
N ALA A 10 -13.23 -6.62 8.57
CA ALA A 10 -11.95 -6.92 9.18
C ALA A 10 -11.03 -7.69 8.22
N SER A 11 -11.51 -8.79 7.65
CA SER A 11 -10.73 -9.60 6.71
C SER A 11 -10.32 -8.82 5.46
N VAL A 12 -11.20 -7.97 4.92
CA VAL A 12 -10.86 -7.14 3.75
C VAL A 12 -9.77 -6.12 4.07
N LEU A 13 -9.86 -5.46 5.23
CA LEU A 13 -8.85 -4.48 5.64
C LEU A 13 -7.51 -5.13 5.96
N ILE A 14 -7.52 -6.28 6.63
CA ILE A 14 -6.31 -7.07 6.91
C ILE A 14 -5.66 -7.50 5.59
N GLY A 15 -6.40 -8.12 4.67
CA GLY A 15 -5.85 -8.54 3.38
C GLY A 15 -5.35 -7.36 2.54
N THR A 16 -5.96 -6.19 2.68
CA THR A 16 -5.48 -4.95 2.03
C THR A 16 -4.16 -4.48 2.63
N ALA A 17 -4.04 -4.47 3.97
CA ALA A 17 -2.81 -4.10 4.66
C ALA A 17 -1.67 -5.07 4.35
N GLU A 18 -1.93 -6.38 4.31
CA GLU A 18 -0.96 -7.40 3.93
C GLU A 18 -0.42 -7.16 2.52
N LYS A 19 -1.31 -6.87 1.55
CA LYS A 19 -0.93 -6.56 0.18
C LYS A 19 -0.09 -5.29 0.07
N MET A 20 -0.40 -4.27 0.87
CA MET A 20 0.40 -3.03 0.94
C MET A 20 1.81 -3.30 1.47
N ILE A 21 1.95 -4.14 2.51
CA ILE A 21 3.24 -4.55 3.08
C ILE A 21 4.03 -5.37 2.05
N GLU A 22 3.39 -6.30 1.35
CA GLU A 22 4.03 -7.09 0.29
C GLU A 22 4.58 -6.18 -0.81
N ILE A 23 3.77 -5.23 -1.28
CA ILE A 23 4.17 -4.23 -2.27
C ILE A 23 5.38 -3.43 -1.78
N TRP A 24 5.35 -2.96 -0.53
CA TRP A 24 6.46 -2.21 0.06
C TRP A 24 7.76 -3.03 0.09
N ASN A 25 7.68 -4.28 0.55
CA ASN A 25 8.83 -5.18 0.69
C ASN A 25 9.43 -5.61 -0.65
N ARG A 26 8.67 -5.55 -1.75
CA ARG A 26 9.19 -5.81 -3.10
C ARG A 26 9.97 -4.63 -3.69
N LEU A 27 9.88 -3.44 -3.10
CA LEU A 27 10.66 -2.27 -3.53
C LEU A 27 12.10 -2.36 -3.00
N THR A 28 13.06 -1.88 -3.79
CA THR A 28 14.43 -1.73 -3.31
C THR A 28 14.52 -0.60 -2.29
N PRO A 29 15.53 -0.61 -1.39
CA PRO A 29 15.69 0.42 -0.37
C PRO A 29 15.76 1.84 -0.95
N GLU A 30 16.35 2.01 -2.15
CA GLU A 30 16.44 3.31 -2.81
C GLU A 30 15.06 3.82 -3.26
N LYS A 31 14.19 2.93 -3.74
CA LYS A 31 12.81 3.28 -4.12
C LYS A 31 11.97 3.60 -2.89
N GLN A 32 12.12 2.84 -1.81
CA GLN A 32 11.46 3.14 -0.54
C GLN A 32 11.88 4.52 -0.02
N ALA A 33 13.19 4.82 -0.02
CA ALA A 33 13.71 6.12 0.39
C ALA A 33 13.20 7.27 -0.49
N ALA A 34 13.15 7.09 -1.81
CA ALA A 34 12.62 8.08 -2.74
C ALA A 34 11.12 8.35 -2.52
N LEU A 35 10.34 7.30 -2.24
CA LEU A 35 8.93 7.43 -1.91
C LEU A 35 8.73 8.12 -0.55
N LEU A 36 9.49 7.75 0.47
CA LEU A 36 9.43 8.42 1.79
C LEU A 36 9.83 9.90 1.70
N ALA A 37 10.87 10.22 0.92
CA ALA A 37 11.27 11.62 0.68
C ALA A 37 10.18 12.44 -0.03
N ARG A 38 9.34 11.80 -0.86
CA ARG A 38 8.31 12.49 -1.65
C ARG A 38 6.95 12.54 -0.96
N PHE A 39 6.60 11.53 -0.18
CA PHE A 39 5.27 11.37 0.43
C PHE A 39 5.28 11.45 1.96
N GLY A 40 6.46 11.50 2.58
CA GLY A 40 6.67 11.75 4.01
C GLY A 40 6.42 10.54 4.92
N THR A 41 5.39 9.76 4.66
CA THR A 41 5.05 8.55 5.42
C THR A 41 4.95 7.33 4.51
N GLN A 42 5.17 6.15 5.08
CA GLN A 42 5.03 4.88 4.35
C GLN A 42 3.59 4.70 3.84
N GLU A 43 2.60 5.12 4.61
CA GLU A 43 1.18 5.02 4.24
C GLU A 43 0.85 5.91 3.03
N ASN A 44 1.33 7.16 3.01
CA ASN A 44 1.15 8.06 1.86
C ASN A 44 1.92 7.56 0.63
N ALA A 45 3.12 7.04 0.83
CA ALA A 45 3.93 6.43 -0.22
C ALA A 45 3.22 5.23 -0.86
N LEU A 46 2.63 4.35 -0.04
CA LEU A 46 1.87 3.19 -0.49
C LEU A 46 0.56 3.60 -1.16
N ALA A 47 -0.18 4.55 -0.60
CA ALA A 47 -1.38 5.09 -1.20
C ALA A 47 -1.10 5.71 -2.58
N ALA A 48 0.00 6.47 -2.70
CA ALA A 48 0.44 7.00 -3.97
C ALA A 48 0.84 5.90 -4.95
N LEU A 49 1.65 4.93 -4.52
CA LEU A 49 2.10 3.82 -5.36
C LEU A 49 0.95 2.96 -5.90
N VAL A 50 -0.05 2.68 -5.06
CA VAL A 50 -1.27 1.94 -5.42
C VAL A 50 -2.15 2.78 -6.35
N THR A 51 -2.35 4.07 -6.05
CA THR A 51 -3.18 4.98 -6.86
C THR A 51 -2.58 5.24 -8.24
N THR A 52 -1.26 5.40 -8.34
CA THR A 52 -0.60 5.66 -9.62
C THR A 52 -0.41 4.38 -10.45
N GLN A 53 -0.78 3.21 -9.91
CA GLN A 53 -0.35 1.91 -10.45
C GLN A 53 1.11 1.97 -10.90
N LEU A 54 2.01 2.49 -10.05
CA LEU A 54 3.45 2.54 -10.38
C LEU A 54 4.06 1.12 -10.52
N LEU A 55 3.22 0.11 -10.26
CA LEU A 55 3.39 -1.33 -10.50
C LEU A 55 2.55 -1.86 -11.69
N ALA A 56 2.04 -1.01 -12.58
CA ALA A 56 1.63 -1.46 -13.91
C ALA A 56 2.90 -1.76 -14.72
N PRO A 57 2.89 -2.86 -15.49
CA PRO A 57 4.09 -3.54 -15.94
C PRO A 57 5.00 -2.61 -16.76
N VAL A 58 6.31 -2.81 -16.64
CA VAL A 58 7.21 -2.48 -17.76
C VAL A 58 6.61 -3.18 -18.97
N LYS A 59 6.17 -2.36 -19.92
CA LYS A 59 5.27 -2.70 -21.00
C LYS A 59 5.95 -3.66 -21.99
N ALA A 60 5.19 -4.65 -22.45
CA ALA A 60 5.15 -5.07 -23.85
C ALA A 60 3.71 -5.46 -24.18
#